data_AF-A0A959KUY5-F1
#
_entry.id   AF-A0A959KUY5-F1
#
_cell.length_a   1.000
_cell.length_b   1.000
_cell.length_c   1.000
_cell.angle_alpha   90.00
_cell.angle_beta   90.00
_cell.angle_gamma   90.00
#
_symmetry.space_group_name_H-M   'P 1'
#
loop_
_entity.id
_entity.type
_entity.pdbx_description
1 polymer ?
#
loop_
_entity_poly.entity_id
_entity_poly.type
_entity_poly.pdbx_seq_one_letter_code
_entity_poly.pdbx_strand_id
1 'polypeptide(L)' 'MRSKKELKEEYQRRKSRMGVYQIRNTANGRIFVGSSSDLDAIWNRYSFQLDMGSHQNAELQREWKAFGKAQFVYEVL' A
#
# COMPACT_ATOMS: atom_id res chain seq x y z
N MET A 1 -18.59 -16.26 -19.02
CA MET A 1 -18.06 -14.89 -18.81
C MET A 1 -18.75 -14.31 -17.59
N ARG A 2 -18.01 -13.83 -16.58
CA ARG A 2 -18.63 -13.09 -15.46
C ARG A 2 -19.16 -11.75 -15.99
N SER A 3 -20.41 -11.41 -15.70
CA SER A 3 -21.00 -10.15 -16.15
C SER A 3 -20.41 -8.95 -15.38
N LYS A 4 -20.46 -7.76 -15.98
CA LYS A 4 -20.07 -6.50 -15.33
C LYS A 4 -20.79 -6.28 -13.99
N LYS A 5 -22.02 -6.79 -13.86
CA LYS A 5 -22.83 -6.69 -12.64
C LYS A 5 -22.27 -7.59 -11.53
N GLU A 6 -21.94 -8.84 -11.87
CA GLU A 6 -21.36 -9.80 -10.91
C GLU A 6 -19.99 -9.34 -10.40
N LEU A 7 -19.13 -8.81 -11.28
CA LEU A 7 -17.84 -8.24 -10.88
C LEU A 7 -17.99 -7.04 -9.93
N LYS A 8 -19.01 -6.20 -10.15
CA LYS A 8 -19.30 -5.04 -9.29
C LYS A 8 -19.85 -5.47 -7.93
N GLU A 9 -20.73 -6.45 -7.88
CA GLU A 9 -21.29 -6.98 -6.63
C GLU A 9 -20.22 -7.74 -5.82
N GLU A 10 -19.33 -8.48 -6.47
CA GLU A 10 -18.18 -9.14 -5.85
C GLU A 10 -17.19 -8.11 -5.26
N TYR A 11 -16.94 -7.02 -5.98
CA TYR A 11 -16.14 -5.88 -5.48
C TYR A 11 -16.79 -5.21 -4.27
N GLN A 12 -18.11 -4.96 -4.29
CA GLN A 12 -18.81 -4.34 -3.16
C GLN A 12 -18.95 -5.26 -1.94
N ARG A 13 -18.99 -6.58 -2.13
CA ARG A 13 -19.02 -7.57 -1.04
C ARG A 13 -17.65 -7.80 -0.41
N ARG A 14 -16.55 -7.46 -1.09
CA ARG A 14 -15.23 -7.44 -0.45
C ARG A 14 -15.25 -6.37 0.64
N LYS A 15 -15.43 -6.82 1.86
CA LYS A 15 -15.32 -5.99 3.06
C LYS A 15 -13.92 -5.37 3.04
N SER A 16 -13.82 -4.06 2.84
CA SER A 16 -12.55 -3.35 2.95
C SER A 16 -11.92 -3.69 4.30
N ARG A 17 -10.71 -4.22 4.26
CA ARG A 17 -9.96 -4.52 5.47
C ARG A 17 -9.53 -3.18 6.05
N MET A 18 -10.23 -2.71 7.07
CA MET A 18 -9.80 -1.56 7.85
C MET A 18 -8.81 -2.00 8.91
N GLY A 19 -7.80 -1.18 9.18
CA GLY A 19 -6.80 -1.50 10.19
C GLY A 19 -5.56 -0.62 10.13
N VAL A 20 -4.53 -1.09 10.81
CA VAL A 20 -3.20 -0.48 10.83
C VAL A 20 -2.29 -1.31 9.92
N TYR A 21 -1.36 -0.65 9.25
CA TYR A 21 -0.35 -1.29 8.43
C TYR A 21 1.02 -0.69 8.68
N GLN A 22 2.04 -1.45 8.29
CA GLN A 22 3.41 -0.98 8.26
C GLN A 22 4.06 -1.22 6.90
N ILE A 23 4.97 -0.33 6.52
CA ILE A 23 5.89 -0.47 5.40
C ILE A 23 7.29 -0.51 6.01
N ARG A 24 7.92 -1.67 5.98
CA ARG A 24 9.27 -1.90 6.52
C ARG A 24 10.30 -1.91 5.41
N ASN A 25 11.33 -1.10 5.54
CA ASN A 25 12.55 -1.18 4.74
C ASN A 25 13.45 -2.28 5.32
N THR A 26 13.65 -3.36 4.58
CA THR A 26 14.46 -4.52 5.00
C THR A 26 15.96 -4.24 4.96
N ALA A 27 16.40 -3.21 4.25
CA ALA A 27 17.82 -2.87 4.13
C ALA A 27 18.36 -2.11 5.36
N ASN A 28 17.51 -1.32 6.04
CA ASN A 28 17.93 -0.49 7.19
C ASN A 28 17.05 -0.68 8.44
N GLY A 29 15.97 -1.47 8.36
CA GLY A 29 15.07 -1.76 9.47
C GLY A 29 14.08 -0.64 9.80
N ARG A 30 14.02 0.44 9.02
CA ARG A 30 13.08 1.53 9.26
C ARG A 30 11.65 1.10 8.93
N ILE A 31 10.70 1.58 9.73
CA ILE A 31 9.29 1.22 9.60
C ILE A 31 8.46 2.50 9.52
N PHE A 32 7.62 2.56 8.50
CA PHE A 32 6.55 3.55 8.39
C PHE A 32 5.23 2.88 8.77
N VAL A 33 4.48 3.47 9.71
CA VAL A 33 3.19 2.93 10.18
C VAL A 33 2.08 3.89 9.77
N GLY A 34 0.96 3.35 9.29
CA GLY A 34 -0.22 4.11 8.93
C GLY A 34 -1.50 3.33 9.23
N SER A 35 -2.64 4.00 9.15
CA SER A 35 -3.96 3.37 9.27
C SER A 35 -4.84 3.74 8.09
N SER A 36 -5.80 2.87 7.78
CA SER A 36 -6.76 3.11 6.71
C SER A 36 -8.05 2.34 6.96
N SER A 37 -9.17 2.89 6.48
CA SER A 37 -10.44 2.18 6.37
C SER A 37 -10.45 1.13 5.25
N ASP A 38 -9.49 1.22 4.33
CA ASP A 38 -9.26 0.26 3.25
C ASP A 38 -7.76 0.07 3.04
N LEU A 39 -7.23 -1.03 3.57
CA LEU A 39 -5.81 -1.40 3.54
C LEU A 39 -5.34 -1.79 2.12
N ASP A 40 -6.20 -2.44 1.34
CA ASP A 40 -5.87 -2.84 -0.01
C ASP A 40 -5.83 -1.61 -0.94
N ALA A 41 -6.77 -0.67 -0.78
CA ALA A 41 -6.79 0.57 -1.54
C ALA A 41 -5.63 1.52 -1.19
N ILE A 42 -5.33 1.69 0.10
CA ILE A 42 -4.23 2.58 0.53
C ILE A 42 -2.88 2.06 0.04
N TRP A 43 -2.64 0.74 0.12
CA TRP A 43 -1.38 0.17 -0.33
C TRP A 43 -1.18 0.36 -1.83
N ASN A 44 -2.20 0.11 -2.65
CA ASN A 44 -2.13 0.33 -4.10
C ASN A 44 -1.84 1.80 -4.43
N ARG A 45 -2.53 2.73 -3.75
CA ARG A 45 -2.30 4.17 -3.91
C ARG A 45 -0.87 4.54 -3.53
N TYR A 46 -0.39 4.09 -2.37
CA TYR A 46 0.93 4.46 -1.86
C TYR A 46 2.04 3.84 -2.67
N SER A 47 1.97 2.55 -3.02
CA SER A 47 2.94 1.91 -3.90
C SER A 47 3.03 2.66 -5.24
N PHE A 48 1.89 3.05 -5.82
CA PHE A 48 1.90 3.82 -7.06
C PHE A 48 2.51 5.22 -6.88
N GLN A 49 2.17 5.93 -5.81
CA GLN A 49 2.76 7.24 -5.51
C GLN A 49 4.27 7.16 -5.27
N LEU A 50 4.74 6.12 -4.56
CA LEU A 50 6.15 5.87 -4.31
C LEU A 50 6.91 5.57 -5.61
N ASP A 51 6.32 4.75 -6.48
CA ASP A 51 6.88 4.45 -7.81
C ASP A 51 6.90 5.71 -8.70
N MET A 52 5.88 6.56 -8.62
CA MET A 52 5.77 7.83 -9.36
C MET A 52 6.56 8.99 -8.74
N GLY A 53 7.14 8.83 -7.55
CA GLY A 53 7.87 9.90 -6.88
C GLY A 53 7.01 11.00 -6.24
N SER A 54 5.71 10.76 -6.04
CA SER A 54 4.72 11.75 -5.59
C SER A 54 4.14 11.47 -4.20
N HIS A 55 4.75 10.55 -3.45
CA HIS A 55 4.29 10.20 -2.11
C HIS A 55 4.49 11.36 -1.13
N GLN A 56 3.51 11.59 -0.25
CA GLN A 56 3.50 12.74 0.68
C GLN A 56 4.63 12.67 1.72
N ASN A 57 5.01 11.46 2.15
CA ASN A 57 6.17 11.26 3.01
C ASN A 57 7.46 11.33 2.19
N ALA A 58 8.12 12.50 2.23
CA ALA A 58 9.36 12.76 1.51
C ALA A 58 10.52 11.84 1.94
N GLU A 59 10.56 11.43 3.20
CA GLU A 59 11.61 10.53 3.70
C GLU A 59 11.42 9.12 3.15
N LEU A 60 10.21 8.56 3.27
CA LEU A 60 9.87 7.27 2.70
C LEU A 60 10.10 7.27 1.18
N GLN A 61 9.74 8.34 0.49
CA GLN A 61 9.95 8.50 -0.95
C GLN A 61 11.43 8.47 -1.32
N ARG A 62 12.28 9.15 -0.54
CA ARG A 62 13.73 9.17 -0.75
C ARG A 62 14.32 7.77 -0.56
N GLU A 63 13.90 7.07 0.49
CA GLU A 63 14.37 5.70 0.72
C GLU A 63 13.88 4.73 -0.34
N TRP A 64 12.62 4.86 -0.78
CA TRP A 64 12.07 4.05 -1.86
C TRP A 64 12.90 4.17 -3.14
N LYS A 65 13.33 5.39 -3.48
CA LYS A 65 14.22 5.65 -4.61
C LYS A 65 15.64 5.12 -4.38
N ALA A 66 16.15 5.18 -3.16
CA ALA A 66 17.53 4.78 -2.83
C ALA A 66 17.71 3.26 -2.75
N PHE A 67 16.79 2.54 -2.10
CA PHE A 67 16.88 1.10 -1.89
C PHE A 67 16.09 0.29 -2.92
N GLY A 68 15.13 0.92 -3.59
CA GLY A 68 14.24 0.27 -4.54
C GLY A 68 13.11 -0.51 -3.86
N LYS A 69 12.00 -0.65 -4.59
CA LYS A 69 10.76 -1.32 -4.14
C LYS A 69 10.97 -2.73 -3.55
N ALA A 70 11.95 -3.48 -4.04
CA ALA A 70 12.23 -4.85 -3.59
C ALA A 70 12.63 -4.94 -2.11
N GLN A 71 13.16 -3.84 -1.55
CA GLN A 71 13.59 -3.76 -0.16
C GLN A 71 12.47 -3.30 0.79
N PHE A 72 11.24 -3.18 0.31
CA PHE A 72 10.11 -2.75 1.12
C PHE A 72 9.06 -3.84 1.24
N VAL A 73 8.64 -4.10 2.47
CA VAL A 73 7.61 -5.09 2.79
C VAL A 73 6.43 -4.37 3.43
N TYR A 74 5.24 -4.60 2.88
CA TYR A 74 3.98 -4.13 3.42
C TYR A 74 3.32 -5.23 4.26
N GLU A 75 2.99 -4.93 5.50
CA GLU A 75 2.38 -5.86 6.45
C GLU A 75 1.19 -5.19 7.14
N VAL A 76 0.10 -5.93 7.32
CA VAL A 76 -1.06 -5.50 8.11
C VAL A 76 -0.80 -5.89 9.57
N LEU A 77 -1.03 -4.97 10.50
CA LEU A 77 -0.90 -5.16 11.94
C LEU A 77 -2.22 -5.58 12.59
#